data_AF-A0A2U3C3Y0-F1
#
_entry.id   AF-A0A2U3C3Y0-F1
#
_cell.length_a   1.000
_cell.length_b   1.000
_cell.length_c   1.000
_cell.angle_alpha   90.00
_cell.angle_beta   90.00
_cell.angle_gamma   90.00
#
_symmetry.space_group_name_H-M   'P 1'
#
loop_
_entity.id
_entity.type
_entity.pdbx_description
1 polymer ?
#
loop_
_entity_poly.entity_id
_entity_poly.type
_entity_poly.pdbx_seq_one_letter_code
_entity_poly.pdbx_strand_id
1 'polypeptide(L)'
;MPQRPERFGLGLLAGLGAAVVAIVFYAAVLHFTNHQVGYVAIVVGLVVGAAMGKVGGRSAGLPVMAAVISLLAVWLGQLVGMAWTINHMYGIPFTEVLFTHFNDLVKAWKDSFVSAMDVLFFAIAGAEGFVIARRAGQAQR
;
A
#
# COMPACT_ATOMS: atom_id res chain seq x y z
N MET A 1 7.92 34.44 2.84
CA MET A 1 8.75 33.35 2.29
C MET A 1 8.05 32.77 1.07
N PRO A 2 8.71 32.60 -0.08
CA PRO A 2 8.08 32.05 -1.28
C PRO A 2 7.72 30.57 -1.07
N GLN A 3 6.47 30.21 -1.35
CA GLN A 3 5.99 28.82 -1.29
C GLN A 3 6.72 28.00 -2.37
N ARG A 4 7.18 26.78 -2.05
CA ARG A 4 7.72 25.86 -3.07
C ARG A 4 6.65 25.58 -4.13
N PRO A 5 7.03 25.45 -5.43
CA PRO A 5 6.09 25.10 -6.49
C PRO A 5 5.41 23.78 -6.19
N GLU A 6 4.10 23.71 -6.40
CA GLU A 6 3.35 22.46 -6.32
C GLU A 6 3.82 21.51 -7.44
N ARG A 7 4.14 20.26 -7.05
CA ARG A 7 4.71 19.26 -7.95
C ARG A 7 3.90 17.98 -7.89
N PHE A 8 2.61 18.08 -8.23
CA PHE A 8 1.68 16.95 -8.16
C PHE A 8 2.23 15.69 -8.88
N GLY A 9 2.69 15.83 -10.12
CA GLY A 9 3.20 14.69 -10.90
C GLY A 9 4.41 14.00 -10.27
N LEU A 10 5.36 14.77 -9.74
CA LEU A 10 6.54 14.21 -9.06
C LEU A 10 6.17 13.55 -7.73
N GLY A 11 5.24 14.16 -6.98
CA GLY A 11 4.68 13.56 -5.76
C GLY A 11 4.01 12.22 -6.04
N LEU A 12 3.18 12.15 -7.08
CA LEU A 12 2.52 10.93 -7.51
C LEU A 12 3.52 9.84 -7.90
N LEU A 13 4.53 10.17 -8.71
CA LEU A 13 5.58 9.23 -9.11
C LEU A 13 6.36 8.70 -7.90
N ALA A 14 6.70 9.56 -6.94
CA ALA A 14 7.36 9.15 -5.72
C ALA A 14 6.49 8.20 -4.88
N GLY A 15 5.19 8.48 -4.79
CA GLY A 15 4.21 7.61 -4.14
C GLY A 15 4.09 6.24 -4.78
N LEU A 16 4.04 6.18 -6.12
CA LEU A 16 3.99 4.93 -6.87
C LEU A 16 5.26 4.09 -6.66
N GLY A 17 6.44 4.73 -6.70
CA GLY A 17 7.70 4.04 -6.41
C GLY A 17 7.73 3.48 -4.98
N ALA A 18 7.30 4.28 -4.00
CA ALA A 18 7.16 3.84 -2.62
C ALA A 18 6.16 2.69 -2.45
N ALA A 19 5.04 2.72 -3.18
CA ALA A 19 4.02 1.68 -3.17
C ALA A 19 4.56 0.34 -3.69
N VAL A 20 5.36 0.33 -4.77
CA VAL A 20 5.98 -0.89 -5.28
C VAL A 20 6.88 -1.53 -4.23
N VAL A 21 7.72 -0.73 -3.56
CA VAL A 21 8.59 -1.23 -2.47
C VAL A 21 7.75 -1.76 -1.31
N ALA A 22 6.68 -1.05 -0.95
CA ALA A 22 5.78 -1.45 0.12
C ALA A 22 5.05 -2.77 -0.17
N ILE A 23 4.61 -3.00 -1.43
CA ILE A 23 3.98 -4.26 -1.86
C ILE A 23 4.93 -5.45 -1.65
N VAL A 24 6.19 -5.31 -2.08
CA VAL A 24 7.20 -6.38 -1.93
C VAL A 24 7.48 -6.64 -0.45
N PHE A 25 7.68 -5.58 0.34
CA PHE A 25 7.88 -5.71 1.78
C PHE A 25 6.69 -6.39 2.47
N TYR A 26 5.47 -5.98 2.12
CA TYR A 26 4.25 -6.56 2.66
C TYR A 26 4.14 -8.05 2.34
N ALA A 27 4.34 -8.43 1.09
CA ALA A 27 4.27 -9.81 0.64
C ALA A 27 5.27 -10.70 1.39
N ALA A 28 6.50 -10.21 1.60
CA ALA A 28 7.51 -10.92 2.37
C ALA A 28 7.08 -11.11 3.84
N VAL A 29 6.60 -10.05 4.49
CA VAL A 29 6.15 -10.14 5.90
C VAL A 29 4.98 -11.12 6.02
N LEU A 30 4.03 -11.10 5.09
CA LEU A 30 2.89 -12.03 5.10
C LEU A 30 3.36 -13.48 4.96
N HIS A 31 4.28 -13.75 4.04
CA HIS A 31 4.83 -15.08 3.82
C HIS A 31 5.58 -15.64 5.05
N PHE A 32 6.42 -14.83 5.70
CA PHE A 32 7.26 -15.31 6.80
C PHE A 32 6.60 -15.30 8.18
N THR A 33 5.60 -14.42 8.41
CA THR A 33 5.09 -14.15 9.77
C THR A 33 3.69 -14.70 10.03
N ASN A 34 2.99 -15.17 8.98
CA ASN A 34 1.64 -15.75 8.98
C ASN A 34 0.49 -14.95 9.64
N HIS A 35 0.73 -13.92 10.48
CA HIS A 35 -0.32 -13.33 11.33
C HIS A 35 -0.19 -11.82 11.68
N GLN A 36 0.88 -11.10 11.29
CA GLN A 36 1.09 -9.69 11.69
C GLN A 36 0.73 -8.67 10.59
N VAL A 37 -0.44 -8.85 9.99
CA VAL A 37 -0.88 -8.11 8.79
C VAL A 37 -1.20 -6.63 9.09
N GLY A 38 -1.71 -6.34 10.30
CA GLY A 38 -2.21 -5.02 10.66
C GLY A 38 -1.15 -3.93 10.77
N TYR A 39 -0.03 -4.20 11.44
CA TYR A 39 1.05 -3.22 11.63
C TYR A 39 1.71 -2.83 10.31
N VAL A 40 1.82 -3.77 9.38
CA VAL A 40 2.41 -3.51 8.05
C VAL A 40 1.56 -2.52 7.27
N ALA A 41 0.23 -2.61 7.36
CA ALA A 41 -0.69 -1.70 6.68
C ALA A 41 -0.47 -0.23 7.08
N ILE A 42 -0.20 0.01 8.37
CA ILE A 42 0.15 1.34 8.90
C ILE A 42 1.44 1.84 8.27
N VAL A 43 2.47 0.99 8.23
CA VAL A 43 3.78 1.34 7.64
C VAL A 43 3.65 1.66 6.15
N VAL A 44 2.83 0.91 5.40
CA VAL A 44 2.56 1.20 3.98
C VAL A 44 1.97 2.60 3.81
N GLY A 45 0.91 2.92 4.56
CA GLY A 45 0.28 4.25 4.52
C GLY A 45 1.26 5.38 4.85
N LEU A 46 2.08 5.18 5.88
CA LEU A 46 3.10 6.15 6.28
C LEU A 46 4.15 6.38 5.18
N VAL A 47 4.71 5.31 4.61
CA VAL A 47 5.79 5.39 3.62
C VAL A 47 5.30 6.02 2.31
N VAL A 48 4.15 5.56 1.80
CA VAL A 48 3.52 6.12 0.59
C VAL A 48 3.15 7.59 0.80
N GLY A 49 2.46 7.90 1.90
CA GLY A 49 2.06 9.26 2.23
C GLY A 49 3.27 10.19 2.39
N ALA A 50 4.32 9.74 3.09
CA ALA A 50 5.53 10.53 3.29
C ALA A 50 6.25 10.81 1.96
N ALA A 51 6.36 9.83 1.06
CA ALA A 51 6.96 10.01 -0.25
C ALA A 51 6.18 11.05 -1.07
N MET A 52 4.86 10.93 -1.13
CA MET A 52 4.00 11.86 -1.90
C MET A 52 4.05 13.28 -1.35
N GLY A 53 3.92 13.44 -0.02
CA GLY A 53 3.92 14.76 0.61
C GLY A 53 5.29 15.44 0.55
N LYS A 54 6.38 14.70 0.76
CA LYS A 54 7.75 15.27 0.72
C LYS A 54 8.19 15.64 -0.71
N VAL A 55 7.74 14.95 -1.74
CA VAL A 55 8.16 15.25 -3.12
C VAL A 55 7.20 16.22 -3.80
N GLY A 56 5.90 16.09 -3.54
CA GLY A 56 4.87 16.84 -4.25
C GLY A 56 4.43 18.16 -3.61
N GLY A 57 4.82 18.43 -2.36
CA GLY A 57 4.50 19.68 -1.66
C GLY A 57 3.03 19.80 -1.27
N ARG A 58 2.50 21.03 -1.21
CA ARG A 58 1.15 21.35 -0.67
C ARG A 58 -0.02 21.12 -1.64
N SER A 59 0.15 20.31 -2.69
CA SER A 59 -0.91 20.09 -3.67
C SER A 59 -2.15 19.43 -3.04
N ALA A 60 -3.32 20.03 -3.26
CA ALA A 60 -4.57 19.63 -2.60
C ALA A 60 -5.02 18.19 -2.94
N GLY A 61 -4.68 17.68 -4.13
CA GLY A 61 -5.05 16.34 -4.57
C GLY A 61 -4.15 15.21 -4.04
N LEU A 62 -2.93 15.51 -3.61
CA LEU A 62 -1.96 14.48 -3.21
C LEU A 62 -2.39 13.65 -1.99
N PRO A 63 -2.98 14.23 -0.93
CA PRO A 63 -3.46 13.44 0.20
C PRO A 63 -4.50 12.39 -0.19
N VAL A 64 -5.43 12.74 -1.08
CA VAL A 64 -6.46 11.81 -1.55
C VAL A 64 -5.83 10.69 -2.37
N MET A 65 -4.91 11.03 -3.27
CA MET A 65 -4.19 10.03 -4.05
C MET A 65 -3.32 9.13 -3.16
N ALA A 66 -2.70 9.67 -2.12
CA ALA A 66 -1.92 8.90 -1.16
C ALA A 66 -2.78 7.88 -0.41
N ALA A 67 -4.00 8.25 -0.01
CA ALA A 67 -4.95 7.31 0.57
C ALA A 67 -5.26 6.16 -0.39
N VAL A 68 -5.66 6.49 -1.62
CA VAL A 68 -6.02 5.48 -2.64
C VAL A 68 -4.85 4.56 -2.95
N ILE A 69 -3.66 5.11 -3.17
CA ILE A 69 -2.46 4.32 -3.47
C ILE A 69 -2.07 3.44 -2.28
N SER A 70 -2.20 3.91 -1.05
CA SER A 70 -1.90 3.11 0.15
C SER A 70 -2.84 1.91 0.28
N LEU A 71 -4.14 2.12 0.05
CA LEU A 71 -5.13 1.04 0.06
C LEU A 71 -4.82 0.00 -1.03
N LEU A 72 -4.53 0.46 -2.25
CA LEU A 72 -4.16 -0.42 -3.36
C LEU A 72 -2.86 -1.18 -3.08
N ALA A 73 -1.86 -0.53 -2.48
CA ALA A 73 -0.59 -1.15 -2.13
C ALA A 73 -0.76 -2.24 -1.06
N VAL A 74 -1.60 -2.01 -0.04
CA VAL A 74 -1.90 -3.03 0.97
C VAL A 74 -2.63 -4.22 0.34
N TRP A 75 -3.67 -3.96 -0.47
CA TRP A 75 -4.42 -5.02 -1.14
C TRP A 75 -3.54 -5.86 -2.06
N LEU A 76 -2.74 -5.22 -2.92
CA LEU A 76 -1.80 -5.91 -3.81
C LEU A 76 -0.72 -6.65 -3.02
N GLY A 77 -0.21 -6.08 -1.93
CA GLY A 77 0.73 -6.76 -1.03
C GLY A 77 0.17 -8.05 -0.45
N GLN A 78 -1.11 -8.06 -0.08
CA GLN A 78 -1.81 -9.27 0.36
C GLN A 78 -1.90 -10.31 -0.76
N LEU A 79 -2.34 -9.92 -1.96
CA LEU A 79 -2.46 -10.83 -3.11
C LEU A 79 -1.11 -11.44 -3.50
N VAL A 80 -0.06 -10.63 -3.58
CA VAL A 80 1.31 -11.09 -3.90
C VAL A 80 1.83 -12.03 -2.81
N GLY A 81 1.61 -11.70 -1.53
CA GLY A 81 2.00 -12.56 -0.41
C GLY A 81 1.28 -13.92 -0.45
N MET A 82 -0.04 -13.93 -0.70
CA MET A 82 -0.80 -15.18 -0.85
C MET A 82 -0.33 -15.99 -2.06
N ALA A 83 -0.07 -15.36 -3.20
CA ALA A 83 0.47 -16.05 -4.38
C ALA A 83 1.84 -16.67 -4.12
N TRP A 84 2.71 -15.99 -3.38
CA TRP A 84 4.00 -16.54 -2.96
C TRP A 84 3.83 -17.75 -2.03
N THR A 85 2.95 -17.64 -1.03
CA THR A 85 2.64 -18.76 -0.14
C THR A 85 2.05 -19.95 -0.90
N ILE A 86 1.16 -19.74 -1.88
CA ILE A 86 0.61 -20.81 -2.73
C ILE A 86 1.72 -21.49 -3.54
N ASN A 87 2.62 -20.69 -4.13
CA ASN A 87 3.77 -21.23 -4.85
C ASN A 87 4.65 -22.12 -3.96
N HIS A 88 4.89 -21.68 -2.71
CA HIS A 88 5.70 -22.45 -1.76
C HIS A 88 5.00 -23.73 -1.29
N MET A 89 3.69 -23.67 -1.02
CA MET A 89 2.95 -24.78 -0.43
C MET A 89 2.52 -25.84 -1.46
N TYR A 90 2.15 -25.43 -2.68
CA TYR A 90 1.57 -26.29 -3.70
C TYR A 90 2.42 -26.43 -4.96
N GLY A 91 3.54 -25.71 -5.06
CA GLY A 91 4.43 -25.73 -6.22
C GLY A 91 3.88 -25.04 -7.47
N ILE A 92 2.70 -24.40 -7.39
CA ILE A 92 2.09 -23.70 -8.52
C ILE A 92 2.90 -22.44 -8.83
N PRO A 93 3.40 -22.21 -10.06
CA PRO A 93 4.20 -21.03 -10.38
C PRO A 93 3.51 -19.72 -9.96
N PHE A 94 4.26 -18.84 -9.27
CA PHE A 94 3.75 -17.54 -8.80
C PHE A 94 3.03 -16.73 -9.91
N THR A 95 3.59 -16.73 -11.11
CA THR A 95 3.01 -16.04 -12.27
C THR A 95 1.69 -16.68 -12.72
N GLU A 96 1.57 -18.00 -12.62
CA GLU A 96 0.32 -18.71 -12.94
C GLU A 96 -0.77 -18.37 -11.91
N VAL A 97 -0.42 -18.30 -10.63
CA VAL A 97 -1.36 -17.87 -9.58
C VAL A 97 -1.86 -16.45 -9.84
N LEU A 98 -0.97 -15.51 -10.19
CA LEU A 98 -1.34 -14.11 -10.41
C LEU A 98 -2.05 -13.83 -11.74
N PHE A 99 -1.66 -14.49 -12.83
CA PHE A 99 -2.17 -14.13 -14.16
C PHE A 99 -3.22 -15.11 -14.68
N THR A 100 -3.22 -16.36 -14.24
CA THR A 100 -4.18 -17.39 -14.67
C THR A 100 -5.26 -17.61 -13.61
N HIS A 101 -4.88 -17.65 -12.33
CA HIS A 101 -5.81 -17.88 -11.20
C HIS A 101 -6.16 -16.63 -10.41
N PHE A 102 -6.07 -15.44 -11.03
CA PHE A 102 -6.31 -14.17 -10.34
C PHE A 102 -7.68 -14.09 -9.67
N ASN A 103 -8.73 -14.59 -10.35
CA ASN A 103 -10.09 -14.57 -9.80
C ASN A 103 -10.22 -15.46 -8.56
N ASP A 104 -9.57 -16.63 -8.56
CA ASP A 104 -9.55 -17.54 -7.43
C ASP A 104 -8.75 -16.93 -6.27
N LEU A 105 -7.62 -16.27 -6.58
CA LEU A 105 -6.81 -15.56 -5.60
C LEU A 105 -7.58 -14.41 -4.93
N VAL A 106 -8.31 -13.60 -5.71
CA VAL A 106 -9.16 -12.53 -5.19
C VAL A 106 -10.33 -13.08 -4.39
N LYS A 107 -10.89 -14.23 -4.78
CA LYS A 107 -11.93 -14.91 -4.01
C LYS A 107 -11.39 -15.39 -2.66
N ALA A 108 -10.25 -16.07 -2.65
CA ALA A 108 -9.58 -16.51 -1.43
C ALA A 108 -9.22 -15.34 -0.51
N TRP A 109 -8.78 -14.21 -1.08
CA TRP A 109 -8.58 -12.97 -0.33
C TRP A 109 -9.86 -12.50 0.35
N LYS A 110 -10.97 -12.41 -0.39
CA LYS A 110 -12.27 -11.97 0.16
C LYS A 110 -12.75 -12.88 1.27
N ASP A 111 -12.62 -14.19 1.07
CA ASP A 111 -13.04 -15.20 2.05
C ASP A 111 -12.18 -15.12 3.33
N SER A 112 -10.92 -14.67 3.21
CA SER A 112 -10.03 -14.40 4.35
C SER A 112 -10.25 -13.02 4.98
N PHE A 113 -10.67 -12.03 4.20
CA PHE A 113 -10.89 -10.64 4.59
C PHE A 113 -12.30 -10.46 5.19
N VAL A 114 -12.52 -11.07 6.35
CA VAL A 114 -13.86 -11.10 7.00
C VAL A 114 -13.87 -10.50 8.40
N SER A 115 -12.71 -10.22 9.00
CA SER A 115 -12.66 -9.69 10.35
C SER A 115 -12.82 -8.18 10.40
N ALA A 116 -13.42 -7.67 11.48
CA ALA A 116 -13.49 -6.23 11.75
C ALA A 116 -12.09 -5.58 11.86
N MET A 117 -11.07 -6.36 12.26
CA MET A 117 -9.69 -5.90 12.33
C MET A 117 -9.08 -5.68 10.95
N ASP A 118 -9.36 -6.54 9.98
CA ASP A 118 -8.84 -6.38 8.61
C ASP A 118 -9.37 -5.08 7.99
N VAL A 119 -10.68 -4.82 8.16
CA VAL A 119 -11.32 -3.57 7.72
C VAL A 119 -10.69 -2.37 8.43
N LEU A 120 -10.47 -2.47 9.75
CA LEU A 120 -9.85 -1.40 10.53
C LEU A 120 -8.44 -1.07 10.04
N PHE A 121 -7.57 -2.07 9.88
CA PHE A 121 -6.20 -1.83 9.40
C PHE A 121 -6.14 -1.34 7.96
N PHE A 122 -7.05 -1.81 7.11
CA PHE A 122 -7.20 -1.30 5.75
C PHE A 122 -7.60 0.18 5.78
N ALA A 123 -8.59 0.56 6.59
CA ALA A 123 -8.99 1.95 6.76
C ALA A 123 -7.86 2.82 7.33
N ILE A 124 -7.10 2.31 8.31
CA ILE A 124 -5.94 3.01 8.87
C ILE A 124 -4.87 3.24 7.81
N ALA A 125 -4.58 2.28 6.93
CA ALA A 125 -3.61 2.47 5.86
C ALA A 125 -3.97 3.64 4.94
N GLY A 126 -5.25 3.73 4.54
CA GLY A 126 -5.75 4.86 3.75
C GLY A 126 -5.70 6.19 4.52
N ALA A 127 -6.11 6.18 5.79
CA ALA A 127 -6.12 7.36 6.65
C ALA A 127 -4.69 7.89 6.89
N GLU A 128 -3.73 7.02 7.19
CA GLU A 128 -2.33 7.37 7.36
C GLU A 128 -1.74 7.88 6.05
N GLY A 129 -2.02 7.24 4.92
CA GLY A 129 -1.64 7.75 3.59
C GLY A 129 -2.07 9.20 3.38
N PHE A 130 -3.32 9.51 3.69
CA PHE A 130 -3.86 10.87 3.61
C PHE A 130 -3.17 11.84 4.59
N VAL A 131 -3.18 11.49 5.88
CA VAL A 131 -2.74 12.37 6.97
C VAL A 131 -1.26 12.67 6.83
N ILE A 132 -0.45 11.66 6.56
CA ILE A 132 1.00 11.80 6.42
C ILE A 132 1.35 12.59 5.16
N ALA A 133 0.70 12.33 4.01
CA ALA A 133 0.93 13.14 2.81
C ALA A 133 0.62 14.62 3.04
N ARG A 134 -0.52 14.91 3.68
CA ARG A 134 -0.92 16.28 4.03
C ARG A 134 0.10 16.94 4.97
N ARG A 135 0.47 16.27 6.06
CA ARG A 135 1.43 16.80 7.05
C ARG A 135 2.81 17.02 6.44
N ALA A 136 3.31 16.04 5.68
CA ALA A 136 4.61 16.10 5.04
C ALA A 136 4.69 17.23 4.01
N GLY A 137 3.63 17.44 3.21
CA GLY A 137 3.55 18.58 2.29
C GLY A 137 3.53 19.92 3.02
N GLN A 138 2.84 20.01 4.16
CA GLN A 138 2.75 21.23 4.97
C GLN A 138 4.02 21.58 5.74
N ALA A 139 4.87 20.59 6.06
CA ALA A 139 6.10 20.77 6.82
C ALA A 139 7.24 21.43 6.02
N GLN A 140 7.09 21.57 4.69
CA GLN A 140 8.11 22.15 3.81
C GLN A 140 8.09 23.69 3.77
N ARG A 141 7.83 24.32 4.93
CA ARG A 141 7.78 25.78 5.09
C ARG A 141 9.16 26.41 4.95
#